data_AF-A0A933AZY8-F1
#
_entry.id   AF-A0A933AZY8-F1
#
_cell.length_a   1.000
_cell.length_b   1.000
_cell.length_c   1.000
_cell.angle_alpha   90.00
_cell.angle_beta   90.00
_cell.angle_gamma   90.00
#
_symmetry.space_group_name_H-M   'P 1'
#
loop_
_entity.id
_entity.type
_entity.pdbx_description
1 polymer ?
#
loop_
_entity_poly.entity_id
_entity_poly.type
_entity_poly.pdbx_seq_one_letter_code
_entity_poly.pdbx_strand_id
1 'polypeptide(L)' 'MTGKDELHVLVDRLPESELRAAQRFLRYLNDTATDRLVRTLENAPMDDEPETPEEKAAVREVRRMLRPVE' A
#
# COMPACT_ATOMS: atom_id res chain seq x y z
N MET A 1 -4.75 -27.06 -13.31
CA MET A 1 -5.19 -25.65 -13.34
C MET A 1 -5.21 -25.15 -11.92
N THR A 2 -4.72 -23.95 -11.69
CA THR A 2 -4.85 -23.24 -10.43
C THR A 2 -6.17 -22.45 -10.42
N GLY A 3 -6.64 -22.02 -9.25
CA GLY A 3 -7.83 -21.16 -9.17
C GLY A 3 -7.67 -19.81 -9.89
N LYS A 4 -6.43 -19.33 -10.11
CA LYS A 4 -6.16 -18.13 -10.91
C LYS A 4 -6.41 -18.38 -12.39
N ASP A 5 -6.01 -19.55 -12.91
CA ASP A 5 -6.20 -19.91 -14.31
C ASP A 5 -7.70 -19.98 -14.66
N GLU A 6 -8.50 -20.54 -13.76
CA GLU A 6 -9.96 -20.62 -13.93
C GLU A 6 -10.63 -19.23 -13.91
N LEU A 7 -10.14 -18.32 -13.06
CA LEU A 7 -10.63 -16.95 -13.00
C LEU A 7 -10.31 -16.17 -14.29
N HIS A 8 -9.11 -16.34 -14.84
CA HIS A 8 -8.75 -15.70 -16.12
C HIS A 8 -9.66 -16.15 -17.25
N VAL A 9 -9.93 -17.46 -17.37
CA VAL A 9 -10.85 -18.00 -18.38
C VAL A 9 -12.28 -17.46 -18.22
N LEU A 10 -12.75 -17.26 -16.99
CA LEU A 10 -14.06 -16.63 -16.74
C LEU A 10 -14.08 -15.17 -17.17
N VAL A 11 -13.00 -14.41 -16.91
CA VAL A 11 -12.88 -13.02 -17.32
C VAL A 11 -12.88 -12.87 -18.84
N ASP A 12 -12.15 -13.74 -19.55
CA ASP A 12 -12.06 -13.71 -21.01
C ASP A 12 -13.40 -14.00 -21.72
N ARG A 13 -14.32 -14.68 -21.02
CA ARG A 13 -15.64 -15.08 -21.56
C ARG A 13 -16.79 -14.15 -21.15
N LEU A 14 -16.52 -13.14 -20.33
CA LEU A 14 -17.55 -12.21 -19.87
C LEU A 14 -18.10 -11.38 -21.04
N PRO A 15 -19.43 -11.20 -21.15
CA PRO A 15 -20.00 -10.22 -22.05
C PRO A 15 -19.46 -8.83 -21.73
N GLU A 16 -19.27 -8.01 -22.76
CA GLU A 16 -18.69 -6.67 -22.61
C GLU A 16 -19.52 -5.77 -21.68
N SER A 17 -20.85 -5.97 -21.64
CA SER A 17 -21.77 -5.30 -20.71
C SER A 17 -21.47 -5.57 -19.23
N GLU A 18 -20.90 -6.74 -18.92
CA GLU A 18 -20.63 -7.19 -17.56
C GLU A 18 -19.21 -6.85 -17.09
N LEU A 19 -18.29 -6.48 -18.00
CA LEU A 19 -16.90 -6.15 -17.65
C LEU A 19 -16.81 -5.09 -16.56
N ARG A 20 -17.66 -4.06 -16.63
CA ARG A 20 -17.66 -2.98 -15.65
C ARG A 20 -18.06 -3.47 -14.26
N ALA A 21 -19.02 -4.39 -14.17
CA ALA A 21 -19.45 -4.99 -12.91
C ALA A 21 -18.36 -5.91 -12.34
N ALA A 22 -17.78 -6.76 -13.18
CA ALA A 22 -16.70 -7.67 -12.80
C ALA A 22 -15.46 -6.90 -12.29
N GLN A 23 -15.03 -5.84 -12.99
CA GLN A 23 -13.92 -4.99 -12.54
C GLN A 23 -14.17 -4.34 -11.17
N ARG A 24 -15.41 -3.88 -10.90
CA ARG A 24 -15.76 -3.31 -9.60
C ARG A 24 -15.67 -4.36 -8.50
N PHE A 25 -16.19 -5.56 -8.75
CA PHE A 25 -16.22 -6.63 -7.76
C PHE A 25 -14.84 -7.19 -7.46
N LEU A 26 -14.02 -7.46 -8.47
CA LEU A 26 -12.65 -7.94 -8.28
C LEU A 26 -11.79 -6.91 -7.53
N ARG A 27 -11.99 -5.61 -7.80
CA ARG A 27 -11.34 -4.53 -7.05
C ARG A 27 -11.80 -4.49 -5.59
N TYR A 28 -13.10 -4.61 -5.35
CA TYR A 28 -13.64 -4.71 -4.00
C TYR A 28 -13.03 -5.87 -3.23
N LEU A 29 -12.97 -7.07 -3.82
CA LEU A 29 -12.36 -8.24 -3.20
C LEU A 29 -10.88 -7.98 -2.89
N ASN A 30 -10.16 -7.38 -3.82
CA ASN A 30 -8.75 -7.03 -3.63
C ASN A 30 -8.54 -5.97 -2.53
N ASP A 31 -9.46 -5.02 -2.39
CA ASP A 31 -9.35 -3.93 -1.41
C ASP A 31 -9.92 -4.29 -0.03
N THR A 32 -10.75 -5.35 0.07
CA THR A 32 -11.32 -5.84 1.33
C THR A 32 -10.64 -7.08 1.88
N ALA A 33 -10.03 -7.92 1.03
CA ALA A 33 -9.28 -9.09 1.46
C ALA A 33 -7.93 -8.73 2.10
N THR A 34 -7.39 -7.57 1.75
CA THR A 34 -6.16 -7.03 2.36
C THR A 34 -6.51 -5.77 3.12
N ASP A 35 -6.07 -5.67 4.38
CA ASP A 35 -6.21 -4.43 5.14
C ASP A 35 -5.56 -3.30 4.33
N ARG A 36 -6.36 -2.29 3.98
CA ARG A 36 -5.95 -1.17 3.14
C ARG A 36 -4.72 -0.47 3.72
N LEU A 37 -4.62 -0.38 5.05
CA LEU A 37 -3.45 0.21 5.71
C LEU A 37 -2.21 -0.67 5.50
N VAL A 38 -2.33 -1.97 5.71
CA VAL A 38 -1.21 -2.93 5.50
C VAL A 38 -0.72 -2.85 4.06
N ARG A 39 -1.62 -2.85 3.08
CA ARG A 39 -1.24 -2.75 1.67
C ARG A 39 -0.59 -1.41 1.34
N THR A 40 -1.07 -0.31 1.91
CA THR A 40 -0.45 1.01 1.73
C THR A 40 0.96 1.03 2.30
N LEU A 41 1.19 0.42 3.46
CA LEU A 41 2.51 0.32 4.07
C LEU A 41 3.45 -0.60 3.28
N GLU A 42 2.97 -1.75 2.80
CA GLU A 42 3.76 -2.70 2.00
C GLU A 42 4.22 -2.11 0.65
N ASN A 43 3.42 -1.22 0.06
CA ASN A 43 3.72 -0.59 -1.23
C ASN A 43 4.24 0.84 -1.09
N ALA A 44 4.48 1.31 0.14
CA ALA A 44 5.04 2.64 0.36
C ALA A 44 6.47 2.68 -0.20
N PRO A 45 6.87 3.74 -0.93
CA PRO A 45 8.26 3.91 -1.31
C PRO A 45 9.13 4.06 -0.06
N MET A 46 10.41 3.71 -0.17
CA MET A 46 11.39 4.03 0.86
C MET A 46 11.49 5.54 1.01
N ASP A 47 11.53 6.02 2.26
CA ASP A 47 11.72 7.42 2.58
C ASP A 47 13.20 7.81 2.44
N ASP A 48 13.61 8.03 1.19
CA ASP A 48 14.97 8.43 0.80
C ASP A 48 15.08 9.94 0.54
N GLU A 49 14.07 10.72 0.94
CA GLU A 49 14.07 12.18 0.77
C GLU A 49 15.08 12.85 1.74
N PRO A 50 15.73 13.95 1.32
CA PRO A 50 16.65 14.65 2.21
C PRO A 50 15.88 15.32 3.36
N GLU A 51 16.31 15.07 4.61
CA GLU A 51 15.68 15.69 5.78
C GLU A 51 15.60 17.21 5.63
N THR A 52 14.42 17.76 5.94
CA THR A 52 14.18 19.19 6.01
C THR A 52 14.95 19.84 7.17
N PRO A 53 15.20 21.17 7.13
CA PRO A 53 15.83 21.88 8.24
C PRO A 53 15.11 21.71 9.58
N GLU A 54 13.77 21.66 9.55
CA GLU A 54 12.90 21.50 10.69
C GLU A 54 13.04 20.10 11.31
N GLU A 55 13.01 19.04 10.49
CA GLU A 55 13.24 17.67 10.94
C GLU A 55 14.62 17.50 11.56
N LYS A 56 15.65 18.03 10.91
CA LYS A 56 17.01 18.08 11.45
C LYS A 56 17.06 18.78 12.80
N ALA A 57 16.30 19.86 12.99
CA ALA A 57 16.24 20.59 14.26
C ALA A 57 15.59 19.77 15.37
N ALA A 58 14.45 19.12 15.08
CA ALA A 58 13.76 18.25 16.02
C ALA A 58 14.64 17.07 16.47
N VAL A 59 15.35 16.43 15.55
CA VAL A 59 16.30 15.34 15.88
C VAL A 59 17.43 15.84 16.78
N ARG A 60 18.01 17.02 16.49
CA ARG A 60 19.06 17.62 17.32
C ARG A 60 18.57 17.97 18.73
N GLU A 61 17.32 18.43 18.85
CA GLU A 61 16.70 18.75 20.12
C GLU A 61 16.58 17.49 21.00
N VAL A 62 15.97 16.42 20.47
CA VAL A 62 15.82 15.15 21.19
C VAL A 62 17.19 14.58 21.59
N ARG A 63 18.19 14.60 20.70
CA ARG A 63 19.56 14.15 21.02
C ARG A 63 20.21 14.96 22.16
N ARG A 64 19.84 16.23 22.34
CA ARG A 64 20.33 17.05 23.45
C ARG A 64 19.70 16.64 24.78
N MET A 65 18.41 16.32 24.77
CA MET A 65 17.68 15.87 25.96
C MET A 65 18.14 14.49 26.44
N LEU A 66 18.48 13.60 25.50
CA LEU A 66 18.96 12.26 25.80
C LEU A 66 20.45 12.20 26.18
N ARG A 67 21.17 13.32 26.09
CA ARG A 67 22.58 13.36 26.49
C ARG A 67 22.63 13.25 28.02
N PRO A 68 23.35 12.25 28.58
CA PRO A 68 23.50 12.15 30.02
C PRO A 68 24.16 13.42 30.55
N VAL A 69 23.66 13.89 31.69
CA VAL A 69 24.27 15.01 32.43
C VAL A 69 25.54 14.44 33.07
N GLU A 70 26.70 14.91 32.62
CA GLU A 70 27.99 14.67 33.29
C GLU A 70 28.06 15.41 34.63
#